data_AF-A0A947JLM5-F1
#
_entry.id   AF-A0A947JLM5-F1
#
_cell.length_a   1.000
_cell.length_b   1.000
_cell.length_c   1.000
_cell.angle_alpha   90.00
_cell.angle_beta   90.00
_cell.angle_gamma   90.00
#
_symmetry.space_group_name_H-M   'P 1'
#
loop_
_entity.id
_entity.type
_entity.pdbx_description
1 polymer ?
#
loop_
_entity_poly.entity_id
_entity_poly.type
_entity_poly.pdbx_seq_one_letter_code
_entity_poly.pdbx_strand_id
1 'polypeptide(L)'
;MSTSKSNQSTFLKSCEKVALTATIITVIVATVTLIVGYQWGQSNADEKAVEPSTQQVAIQPAGYEYEEAKNITAYKGQVTGVNGNQIDITAKVAENDISVEKTVNITTTESTIFRKIDITKPPVNPDSLEEGEEYEREKSIQISDIQIGDNIIAEADENIYGKTSFQAYEIKVLSIGL
;
A
#
# COMPACT_ATOMS: atom_id res chain seq x y z
N MET A 1 24.66 15.15 56.77
CA MET A 1 24.14 13.88 56.22
C MET A 1 22.63 13.98 56.07
N SER A 2 22.08 13.40 55.00
CA SER A 2 20.64 13.16 54.74
C SER A 2 19.85 14.17 53.89
N THR A 3 20.10 14.18 52.57
CA THR A 3 19.13 14.61 51.54
C THR A 3 19.05 13.65 50.34
N SER A 4 19.43 12.36 50.51
CA SER A 4 19.51 11.40 49.39
C SER A 4 18.33 10.43 49.24
N LYS A 5 17.30 10.46 50.11
CA LYS A 5 16.21 9.47 50.07
C LYS A 5 15.01 9.85 49.19
N SER A 6 14.79 11.13 48.91
CA SER A 6 13.63 11.61 48.14
C SER A 6 13.72 11.21 46.65
N ASN A 7 14.87 11.44 46.03
CA ASN A 7 15.07 11.25 44.58
C ASN A 7 15.11 9.78 44.15
N GLN A 8 15.45 8.84 45.03
CA GLN A 8 15.44 7.41 44.67
C GLN A 8 14.02 6.88 44.43
N SER A 9 13.01 7.38 45.16
CA SER A 9 11.64 6.87 45.06
C SER A 9 10.94 7.29 43.75
N THR A 10 11.26 8.48 43.23
CA THR A 10 10.74 9.00 41.97
C THR A 10 11.42 8.34 40.77
N PHE A 11 12.72 8.07 40.84
CA PHE A 11 13.44 7.33 39.80
C PHE A 11 12.96 5.87 39.66
N LEU A 12 12.76 5.17 40.79
CA LEU A 12 12.26 3.78 40.77
C LEU A 12 10.87 3.67 40.14
N LYS A 13 9.95 4.60 40.46
CA LYS A 13 8.60 4.62 39.85
C LYS A 13 8.62 4.95 38.37
N SER A 14 9.55 5.79 37.90
CA SER A 14 9.71 6.09 36.48
C SER A 14 10.32 4.91 35.70
N CYS A 15 11.29 4.20 36.29
CA CYS A 15 11.85 2.98 35.68
C CYS A 15 10.82 1.86 35.57
N GLU A 16 9.94 1.70 36.57
CA GLU A 16 8.87 0.69 36.54
C GLU A 16 7.86 0.94 35.42
N LYS A 17 7.49 2.22 35.17
CA LYS A 17 6.62 2.59 34.04
C LYS A 17 7.28 2.39 32.68
N VAL A 18 8.57 2.70 32.54
CA VAL A 18 9.31 2.50 31.30
C VAL A 18 9.49 1.00 31.02
N ALA A 19 9.79 0.20 32.05
CA ALA A 19 9.90 -1.26 31.93
C ALA A 19 8.56 -1.92 31.56
N LEU A 20 7.46 -1.46 32.17
CA LEU A 20 6.11 -1.95 31.84
C LEU A 20 5.73 -1.62 30.39
N THR A 21 5.99 -0.38 29.96
CA THR A 21 5.69 0.08 28.59
C THR A 21 6.51 -0.69 27.55
N ALA A 22 7.81 -0.88 27.81
CA ALA A 22 8.68 -1.67 26.93
C ALA A 22 8.21 -3.12 26.83
N THR A 23 7.82 -3.74 27.95
CA THR A 23 7.32 -5.12 27.97
C THR A 23 6.02 -5.26 27.18
N ILE A 24 5.08 -4.32 27.33
CA ILE A 24 3.82 -4.31 26.57
C ILE A 24 4.10 -4.19 25.07
N ILE A 25 5.00 -3.29 24.66
CA ILE A 25 5.38 -3.14 23.24
C ILE A 25 6.02 -4.43 22.72
N THR A 26 6.93 -5.06 23.48
CA THR A 26 7.55 -6.33 23.07
C THR A 26 6.54 -7.46 22.94
N VAL A 27 5.55 -7.55 23.85
CA VAL A 27 4.48 -8.55 23.77
C VAL A 27 3.58 -8.31 22.55
N ILE A 28 3.26 -7.05 22.23
CA ILE A 28 2.48 -6.70 21.04
C ILE A 28 3.25 -7.05 19.76
N VAL A 29 4.54 -6.68 19.68
CA VAL A 29 5.39 -7.00 18.52
C VAL A 29 5.56 -8.52 18.36
N ALA A 30 5.74 -9.27 19.46
CA ALA A 30 5.85 -10.72 19.42
C ALA A 30 4.54 -11.41 19.01
N THR A 31 3.39 -10.89 19.43
CA THR A 31 2.08 -11.45 19.04
C THR A 31 1.75 -11.15 17.58
N VAL A 32 2.07 -9.95 17.08
CA VAL A 32 1.89 -9.61 15.66
C VAL A 32 2.81 -10.46 14.77
N THR A 33 4.08 -10.66 15.14
CA THR A 33 4.99 -11.51 14.35
C THR A 33 4.59 -12.98 14.35
N LEU A 34 4.01 -13.51 15.44
CA LEU A 34 3.44 -14.86 15.47
C LEU A 34 2.21 -15.00 14.56
N ILE A 35 1.31 -14.01 14.53
CA ILE A 35 0.12 -14.03 13.66
C ILE A 35 0.53 -13.96 12.19
N VAL A 36 1.44 -13.05 11.83
CA VAL A 36 1.94 -12.92 10.45
C VAL A 36 2.71 -14.17 10.03
N GLY A 37 3.55 -14.72 10.90
CA GLY A 37 4.27 -15.97 10.64
C GLY A 37 3.34 -17.18 10.49
N TYR A 38 2.25 -17.25 11.25
CA TYR A 38 1.24 -18.31 11.11
C TYR A 38 0.48 -18.22 9.78
N GLN A 39 0.13 -17.00 9.33
CA GLN A 39 -0.53 -16.80 8.04
C GLN A 39 0.39 -17.08 6.84
N TRP A 40 1.69 -16.75 6.95
CA TRP A 40 2.70 -17.12 5.95
C TRP A 40 3.05 -18.61 5.95
N GLY A 41 2.93 -19.29 7.10
CA GLY A 41 3.23 -20.71 7.25
C GLY A 41 2.17 -21.64 6.63
N GLN A 42 0.90 -21.23 6.60
CA GLN A 42 -0.16 -22.03 5.96
C GLN A 42 -0.16 -21.93 4.43
N SER A 43 0.30 -20.82 3.85
CA SER A 43 0.32 -20.61 2.39
C SER A 43 1.44 -21.32 1.65
N ASN A 44 2.41 -21.93 2.36
CA ASN A 44 3.56 -22.62 1.78
C ASN A 44 3.56 -24.15 2.02
N ALA A 45 2.47 -24.73 2.54
CA ALA A 45 2.43 -26.15 2.93
C ALA A 45 1.85 -27.11 1.87
N ASP A 46 1.33 -26.62 0.74
CA ASP A 46 0.59 -27.47 -0.23
C ASP A 46 1.29 -27.71 -1.57
N GLU A 47 2.61 -27.55 -1.64
CA GLU A 47 3.35 -27.84 -2.89
C GLU A 47 4.46 -28.87 -2.69
N LYS A 48 4.07 -30.13 -2.49
CA LYS A 48 4.86 -31.30 -2.93
C LYS A 48 3.96 -32.49 -3.27
N ALA A 49 3.67 -32.67 -4.56
CA ALA A 49 3.76 -33.96 -5.25
C ALA A 49 3.52 -33.77 -6.75
N VAL A 50 4.52 -34.11 -7.57
CA VAL A 50 4.46 -34.12 -9.04
C VAL A 50 4.17 -35.56 -9.52
N GLU A 51 3.08 -35.70 -10.28
CA GLU A 51 2.75 -36.66 -11.37
C GLU A 51 2.44 -38.16 -11.09
N PRO A 52 1.71 -38.91 -11.97
CA PRO A 52 1.41 -38.64 -13.39
C PRO A 52 -0.05 -38.85 -13.90
N SER A 53 -0.27 -38.29 -15.09
CA SER A 53 -1.27 -38.55 -16.15
C SER A 53 -2.37 -39.63 -15.96
N THR A 54 -3.62 -39.20 -16.13
CA THR A 54 -4.64 -40.03 -16.80
C THR A 54 -5.61 -39.14 -17.58
N GLN A 55 -5.65 -39.34 -18.90
CA GLN A 55 -6.68 -38.79 -19.78
C GLN A 55 -8.04 -39.36 -19.34
N GLN A 56 -8.91 -38.53 -18.78
CA GLN A 56 -10.33 -38.83 -18.68
C GLN A 56 -11.11 -37.88 -19.58
N VAL A 57 -11.62 -38.44 -20.67
CA VAL A 57 -12.67 -37.86 -21.48
C VAL A 57 -13.91 -37.72 -20.58
N ALA A 58 -14.22 -36.49 -20.16
CA ALA A 58 -15.44 -36.18 -19.44
C ALA A 58 -16.12 -34.97 -20.11
N ILE A 59 -17.16 -35.30 -20.86
CA ILE A 59 -18.35 -34.51 -21.24
C ILE A 59 -18.31 -33.05 -20.79
N GLN A 60 -18.20 -32.11 -21.74
CA GLN A 60 -18.36 -30.67 -21.50
C GLN A 60 -19.80 -30.36 -21.06
N PRO A 61 -20.04 -29.87 -19.83
CA PRO A 61 -21.25 -29.13 -19.53
C PRO A 61 -21.22 -27.76 -20.23
N ALA A 62 -22.41 -27.32 -20.64
CA ALA A 62 -22.64 -26.09 -21.37
C ALA A 62 -22.11 -24.85 -20.64
N GLY A 63 -21.34 -24.04 -21.37
CA GLY A 63 -21.22 -22.59 -21.16
C GLY A 63 -20.86 -22.13 -19.75
N TYR A 64 -19.62 -22.38 -19.32
CA TYR A 64 -18.98 -21.43 -18.40
C TYR A 64 -18.48 -20.27 -19.26
N GLU A 65 -19.17 -19.14 -19.16
CA GLU A 65 -18.59 -17.86 -19.49
C GLU A 65 -17.40 -17.69 -18.52
N TYR A 66 -16.18 -17.88 -19.02
CA TYR A 66 -14.99 -17.58 -18.24
C TYR A 66 -15.00 -16.07 -18.02
N GLU A 67 -15.29 -15.62 -16.81
CA GLU A 67 -15.09 -14.22 -16.45
C GLU A 67 -13.63 -13.88 -16.75
N GLU A 68 -13.41 -12.95 -17.69
CA GLU A 68 -12.06 -12.47 -17.97
C GLU A 68 -11.44 -11.98 -16.66
N ALA A 69 -10.22 -12.46 -16.36
CA ALA A 69 -9.52 -12.05 -15.17
C ALA A 69 -9.33 -10.52 -15.19
N LYS A 70 -10.07 -9.81 -14.32
CA LYS A 70 -9.94 -8.36 -14.19
C LYS A 70 -8.51 -8.04 -13.80
N ASN A 71 -7.82 -7.31 -14.68
CA ASN A 71 -6.48 -6.81 -14.44
C ASN A 71 -6.58 -5.32 -14.10
N ILE A 72 -6.39 -4.99 -12.83
CA ILE A 72 -6.34 -3.62 -12.35
C ILE A 72 -4.92 -3.41 -11.83
N THR A 73 -4.23 -2.38 -12.33
CA THR A 73 -2.87 -2.03 -11.90
C THR A 73 -2.79 -0.67 -11.23
N ALA A 74 -3.92 0.04 -11.11
CA ALA A 74 -3.93 1.37 -10.51
C ALA A 74 -5.20 1.63 -9.70
N TYR A 75 -5.05 2.36 -8.61
CA TYR A 75 -6.17 2.97 -7.89
C TYR A 75 -6.08 4.49 -7.93
N LYS A 76 -7.25 5.11 -8.10
CA LYS A 76 -7.45 6.55 -7.96
C LYS A 76 -8.26 6.82 -6.70
N GLY A 77 -7.79 7.76 -5.88
CA GLY A 77 -8.47 8.11 -4.64
C GLY A 77 -7.95 9.39 -4.01
N GLN A 78 -8.54 9.72 -2.85
CA GLN A 78 -8.13 10.86 -2.04
C GLN A 78 -7.29 10.39 -0.85
N VAL A 79 -6.17 11.06 -0.59
CA VAL A 79 -5.27 10.78 0.54
C VAL A 79 -5.98 11.08 1.86
N THR A 80 -6.01 10.08 2.73
CA THR A 80 -6.55 10.17 4.08
C THR A 80 -5.47 10.06 5.17
N GLY A 81 -4.27 9.58 4.82
CA GLY A 81 -3.15 9.48 5.75
C GLY A 81 -1.81 9.35 5.03
N VAL A 82 -0.76 9.89 5.64
CA VAL A 82 0.64 9.76 5.18
C VAL A 82 1.49 9.47 6.41
N ASN A 83 2.12 8.29 6.45
CA ASN A 83 2.90 7.81 7.58
C ASN A 83 4.23 7.21 7.07
N GLY A 84 5.28 8.03 7.04
CA GLY A 84 6.58 7.59 6.52
C GLY A 84 6.49 7.19 5.05
N ASN A 85 6.68 5.90 4.76
CA ASN A 85 6.61 5.31 3.42
C ASN A 85 5.23 4.69 3.10
N GLN A 86 4.19 5.08 3.83
CA GLN A 86 2.85 4.55 3.68
C GLN A 86 1.85 5.68 3.43
N ILE A 87 0.98 5.49 2.44
CA ILE A 87 -0.07 6.43 2.06
C ILE A 87 -1.40 5.68 2.10
N ASP A 88 -2.34 6.18 2.89
CA ASP A 88 -3.71 5.69 2.90
C ASP A 88 -4.56 6.57 1.98
N ILE A 89 -5.33 5.94 1.09
CA ILE A 89 -6.34 6.62 0.27
C ILE A 89 -7.73 6.05 0.50
N THR A 90 -8.74 6.88 0.28
CA THR A 90 -10.11 6.41 0.00
C THR A 90 -10.32 6.36 -1.51
N ALA A 91 -10.56 5.16 -2.03
CA ALA A 91 -10.79 4.89 -3.45
C ALA A 91 -12.19 4.29 -3.68
N LYS A 92 -12.80 4.61 -4.83
CA LYS A 92 -14.05 3.98 -5.27
C LYS A 92 -13.73 2.78 -6.14
N VAL A 93 -14.14 1.60 -5.70
CA VAL A 93 -13.94 0.33 -6.42
C VAL A 93 -15.28 -0.25 -6.83
N ALA A 94 -15.32 -0.98 -7.95
CA ALA A 94 -16.51 -1.68 -8.40
C ALA A 94 -16.50 -3.12 -7.86
N GLU A 95 -17.47 -3.45 -7.01
CA GLU A 95 -17.66 -4.78 -6.45
C GLU A 95 -19.08 -5.23 -6.74
N ASN A 96 -19.23 -6.34 -7.47
CA ASN A 96 -20.53 -6.86 -7.91
C ASN A 96 -21.40 -5.76 -8.56
N ASP A 97 -20.80 -4.99 -9.47
CA ASP A 97 -21.42 -3.87 -10.19
C ASP A 97 -21.89 -2.69 -9.31
N ILE A 98 -21.47 -2.65 -8.05
CA ILE A 98 -21.75 -1.56 -7.11
C ILE A 98 -20.46 -0.80 -6.81
N SER A 99 -20.55 0.53 -6.83
CA SER A 99 -19.43 1.39 -6.41
C SER A 99 -19.38 1.46 -4.88
N VAL A 100 -18.27 1.00 -4.31
CA VAL A 100 -18.01 0.99 -2.87
C VAL A 100 -16.75 1.79 -2.57
N GLU A 101 -16.78 2.60 -1.51
CA GLU A 101 -15.59 3.29 -1.01
C GLU A 101 -14.78 2.35 -0.13
N LYS A 102 -13.47 2.26 -0.41
CA LYS A 102 -12.51 1.47 0.35
C LYS A 102 -11.30 2.29 0.73
N THR A 103 -10.81 2.02 1.93
CA THR A 103 -9.47 2.42 2.33
C THR A 103 -8.47 1.49 1.67
N VAL A 104 -7.51 2.07 0.95
CA VAL A 104 -6.42 1.37 0.29
C VAL A 104 -5.10 1.88 0.84
N ASN A 105 -4.25 0.95 1.25
CA ASN A 105 -2.99 1.21 1.90
C ASN A 105 -1.83 0.98 0.94
N ILE A 106 -1.16 2.06 0.56
CA ILE A 106 -0.10 2.06 -0.45
C ILE A 106 1.23 2.13 0.27
N THR A 107 2.11 1.18 0.01
CA THR A 107 3.50 1.22 0.48
C THR A 107 4.39 1.75 -0.64
N THR A 108 5.34 2.61 -0.28
CA THR A 108 6.34 3.17 -1.19
C THR A 108 7.74 2.68 -0.83
N THR A 109 8.62 2.64 -1.82
CA THR A 109 10.04 2.33 -1.67
C THR A 109 10.89 3.46 -2.21
N GLU A 110 12.21 3.35 -2.08
CA GLU A 110 13.15 4.31 -2.67
C GLU A 110 13.08 4.37 -4.20
N SER A 111 12.57 3.30 -4.82
CA SER A 111 12.36 3.21 -6.28
C SER A 111 11.00 3.75 -6.72
N THR A 112 10.10 4.13 -5.81
CA THR A 112 8.80 4.70 -6.18
C THR A 112 9.00 6.09 -6.79
N ILE A 113 8.47 6.29 -7.99
CA ILE A 113 8.49 7.57 -8.69
C ILE A 113 7.31 8.41 -8.21
N PHE A 114 7.55 9.69 -7.91
CA PHE A 114 6.50 10.62 -7.49
C PHE A 114 6.42 11.81 -8.45
N ARG A 115 5.21 12.08 -8.96
CA ARG A 115 4.95 13.20 -9.86
C ARG A 115 3.75 13.99 -9.40
N LYS A 116 3.77 15.29 -9.64
CA LYS A 116 2.61 16.17 -9.58
C LYS A 116 2.18 16.54 -10.99
N ILE A 117 0.90 16.38 -11.28
CA ILE A 117 0.31 16.53 -12.61
C ILE A 117 -0.69 17.68 -12.60
N ASP A 118 -0.46 18.70 -13.41
CA ASP A 118 -1.43 19.76 -13.66
C ASP A 118 -2.56 19.24 -14.54
N ILE A 119 -3.74 19.03 -13.95
CA ILE A 119 -4.91 18.56 -14.71
C ILE A 119 -5.57 19.66 -15.55
N THR A 120 -5.15 20.92 -15.41
CA THR A 120 -5.67 22.05 -16.21
C THR A 120 -4.95 22.18 -17.55
N LYS A 121 -3.72 21.67 -17.66
CA LYS A 121 -2.97 21.65 -18.91
C LYS A 121 -3.36 20.42 -19.74
N PRO A 122 -3.44 20.56 -21.08
CA PRO A 122 -3.75 19.43 -21.96
C PRO A 122 -2.65 18.36 -21.88
N PRO A 123 -2.98 17.08 -22.14
CA PRO A 123 -1.97 16.04 -22.28
C PRO A 123 -1.01 16.39 -23.42
N VAL A 124 0.28 16.24 -23.16
CA VAL A 124 1.32 16.44 -24.17
C VAL A 124 1.53 15.13 -24.92
N ASN A 125 1.72 15.21 -26.23
CA ASN A 125 2.06 14.02 -27.02
C ASN A 125 3.53 13.65 -26.73
N PRO A 126 3.84 12.42 -26.29
CA PRO A 126 5.22 12.00 -26.03
C PRO A 126 6.14 12.15 -27.25
N ASP A 127 5.60 12.06 -28.47
CA ASP A 127 6.38 12.22 -29.71
C ASP A 127 6.67 13.69 -30.07
N SER A 128 6.15 14.65 -29.30
CA SER A 128 6.24 16.09 -29.60
C SER A 128 7.25 16.86 -28.77
N LEU A 129 7.94 16.19 -27.84
CA LEU A 129 8.91 16.83 -26.95
C LEU A 129 10.34 16.51 -27.39
N GLU A 130 11.21 17.51 -27.28
CA GLU A 130 12.65 17.31 -27.39
C GLU A 130 13.17 16.59 -26.13
N GLU A 131 14.19 15.76 -26.31
CA GLU A 131 14.80 14.97 -25.23
C GLU A 131 15.35 15.90 -24.13
N GLY A 132 14.76 15.82 -22.94
CA GLY A 132 15.16 16.63 -21.78
C GLY A 132 14.20 17.74 -21.38
N GLU A 133 13.10 17.97 -22.12
CA GLU A 133 12.04 18.86 -21.65
C GLU A 133 11.20 18.18 -20.56
N GLU A 134 11.14 18.78 -19.38
CA GLU A 134 10.15 18.42 -18.37
C GLU A 134 8.79 18.87 -18.92
N TYR A 135 7.86 17.93 -19.06
CA TYR A 135 6.47 18.24 -19.42
C TYR A 135 6.02 19.41 -18.53
N GLU A 136 5.65 20.57 -19.09
CA GLU A 136 5.18 21.69 -18.24
C GLU A 136 3.96 21.31 -17.37
N ARG A 137 3.34 20.17 -17.68
CA ARG A 137 2.25 19.53 -16.97
C ARG A 137 2.69 18.67 -15.79
N GLU A 138 3.94 18.22 -15.75
CA GLU A 138 4.44 17.31 -14.74
C GLU A 138 5.60 17.92 -13.98
N LYS A 139 5.67 17.62 -12.70
CA LYS A 139 6.78 18.04 -11.85
C LYS A 139 7.18 16.87 -10.96
N SER A 140 8.47 16.56 -10.93
CA SER A 140 8.99 15.60 -9.94
C SER A 140 8.81 16.14 -8.52
N ILE A 141 8.31 15.30 -7.62
CA ILE A 141 8.07 15.64 -6.20
C ILE A 141 8.64 14.54 -5.29
N GLN A 142 8.55 14.75 -3.98
CA GLN A 142 8.85 13.72 -2.98
C GLN A 142 7.59 13.33 -2.20
N ILE A 143 7.64 12.20 -1.49
CA ILE A 143 6.54 11.77 -0.63
C ILE A 143 6.15 12.83 0.42
N SER A 144 7.11 13.65 0.88
CA SER A 144 6.86 14.75 1.82
C SER A 144 5.98 15.87 1.26
N ASP A 145 5.82 15.94 -0.06
CA ASP A 145 4.98 16.94 -0.72
C ASP A 145 3.52 16.48 -0.83
N ILE A 146 3.23 15.21 -0.52
CA ILE A 146 1.88 14.64 -0.54
C ILE A 146 1.17 14.97 0.77
N GLN A 147 -0.05 15.49 0.67
CA GLN A 147 -0.84 15.94 1.80
C GLN A 147 -2.19 15.22 1.88
N ILE A 148 -2.72 15.13 3.10
CA ILE A 148 -4.10 14.67 3.33
C ILE A 148 -5.05 15.58 2.54
N GLY A 149 -5.95 14.97 1.78
CA GLY A 149 -6.89 15.66 0.89
C GLY A 149 -6.47 15.67 -0.59
N ASP A 150 -5.20 15.37 -0.90
CA ASP A 150 -4.74 15.28 -2.28
C ASP A 150 -5.45 14.15 -3.03
N ASN A 151 -5.75 14.39 -4.31
CA ASN A 151 -6.23 13.32 -5.19
C ASN A 151 -5.03 12.70 -5.89
N ILE A 152 -4.87 11.39 -5.78
CA ILE A 152 -3.74 10.67 -6.38
C ILE A 152 -4.19 9.51 -7.26
N ILE A 153 -3.29 9.10 -8.15
CA ILE A 153 -3.30 7.81 -8.83
C ILE A 153 -2.06 7.07 -8.37
N ALA A 154 -2.23 5.86 -7.84
CA ALA A 154 -1.14 4.99 -7.42
C ALA A 154 -1.12 3.75 -8.32
N GLU A 155 0.02 3.51 -8.97
CA GLU A 155 0.22 2.46 -9.97
C GLU A 155 1.16 1.37 -9.43
N ALA A 156 0.84 0.11 -9.74
CA ALA A 156 1.53 -1.09 -9.30
C ALA A 156 2.01 -1.92 -10.50
N ASP A 157 3.15 -2.61 -10.33
CA ASP A 157 3.70 -3.53 -11.34
C ASP A 157 3.02 -4.91 -11.31
N GLU A 158 1.95 -5.05 -10.52
CA GLU A 158 1.20 -6.28 -10.33
C GLU A 158 -0.32 -6.03 -10.44
N ASN A 159 -1.09 -7.11 -10.60
CA ASN A 159 -2.54 -7.02 -10.51
C ASN A 159 -2.95 -6.78 -9.04
N ILE A 160 -3.69 -5.70 -8.82
CA ILE A 160 -4.21 -5.24 -7.53
C ILE A 160 -5.73 -5.35 -7.42
N TYR A 161 -6.39 -6.08 -8.34
CA TYR A 161 -7.81 -6.36 -8.27
C TYR A 161 -8.18 -7.00 -6.91
N GLY A 162 -9.13 -6.39 -6.20
CA GLY A 162 -9.60 -6.84 -4.89
C GLY A 162 -8.63 -6.62 -3.72
N LYS A 163 -7.41 -6.11 -3.97
CA LYS A 163 -6.45 -5.80 -2.91
C LYS A 163 -6.76 -4.45 -2.28
N THR A 164 -6.57 -4.38 -0.95
CA THR A 164 -6.63 -3.13 -0.17
C THR A 164 -5.25 -2.70 0.31
N SER A 165 -4.20 -3.42 -0.06
CA SER A 165 -2.81 -3.02 0.19
C SER A 165 -1.90 -3.52 -0.93
N PHE A 166 -0.96 -2.68 -1.35
CA PHE A 166 0.02 -2.99 -2.39
C PHE A 166 1.20 -2.01 -2.35
N GLN A 167 2.28 -2.35 -3.07
CA GLN A 167 3.42 -1.47 -3.28
C GLN A 167 3.28 -0.72 -4.60
N ALA A 168 3.42 0.61 -4.58
CA ALA A 168 3.35 1.42 -5.79
C ALA A 168 4.74 1.61 -6.42
N TYR A 169 4.83 1.49 -7.75
CA TYR A 169 6.01 1.91 -8.51
C TYR A 169 5.93 3.40 -8.89
N GLU A 170 4.73 3.94 -9.08
CA GLU A 170 4.52 5.36 -9.41
C GLU A 170 3.29 5.93 -8.68
N ILE A 171 3.44 7.16 -8.20
CA ILE A 171 2.36 7.94 -7.58
C ILE A 171 2.26 9.31 -8.27
N LYS A 172 1.07 9.59 -8.81
CA LYS A 172 0.73 10.83 -9.49
C LYS A 172 -0.25 11.63 -8.65
N VAL A 173 0.17 12.79 -8.16
CA VAL A 173 -0.70 13.76 -7.46
C VAL A 173 -1.38 14.65 -8.49
N LEU A 174 -2.70 14.71 -8.45
CA LEU A 174 -3.51 15.52 -9.37
C LEU A 174 -3.73 16.91 -8.77
N SER A 175 -3.19 17.95 -9.42
CA SER A 175 -3.31 19.33 -8.95
C SER A 175 -3.90 20.27 -10.00
N ILE A 176 -4.48 21.36 -9.52
CA ILE A 176 -4.94 22.47 -10.35
C ILE A 176 -3.83 23.52 -10.30
N GLY A 177 -2.94 23.52 -11.30
CA GLY A 177 -1.71 24.33 -11.31
C GLY A 177 -0.50 23.65 -10.68
N LEU A 178 0.70 24.06 -11.12
CA LEU A 178 2.02 23.64 -10.64
C LEU A 178 2.87 24.82 -10.18
#